data_AF-A0A7R9CIB8-F1
#
_entry.id   AF-A0A7R9CIB8-F1
#
_cell.length_a   1.000
_cell.length_b   1.000
_cell.length_c   1.000
_cell.angle_alpha   90.00
_cell.angle_beta   90.00
_cell.angle_gamma   90.00
#
_symmetry.space_group_name_H-M   'P 1'
#
loop_
_entity.id
_entity.type
_entity.pdbx_description
1 polymer ?
#
loop_
_entity_poly.entity_id
_entity_poly.type
_entity_poly.pdbx_seq_one_letter_code
_entity_poly.pdbx_strand_id
1 'polypeptide(L)'
;MFRGIRRSNPYLALLFALSGVEMQCIGHFRLLFALLSAESCKDVQRGALEVIATVTRNHECVNDIAASDILVHLVVVLYTLPDHQVTILDILYALMSTTKIVKEALAKGALIYLLDLFCNSSAPAVREKTAELLARMGADKLVGPKVRLALGRFLPAAFADAMRDSPQICVHMFEGTHENPELIWDNDARERVSSAITHLREE
;
A
#
# COMPACT_ATOMS: atom_id res chain seq x y z
N MET A 1 13.46 -25.21 -3.23
CA MET A 1 11.99 -25.44 -3.21
C MET A 1 11.21 -24.21 -3.68
N PHE A 2 11.61 -23.60 -4.81
CA PHE A 2 10.89 -22.46 -5.43
C PHE A 2 10.81 -22.69 -6.95
N ARG A 3 10.00 -23.68 -7.34
CA ARG A 3 9.60 -23.94 -8.73
C ARG A 3 8.10 -24.19 -8.69
N GLY A 4 7.29 -23.13 -8.71
CA GLY A 4 5.85 -23.31 -8.52
C GLY A 4 4.92 -22.20 -8.98
N ILE A 5 5.39 -21.00 -9.37
CA ILE A 5 4.50 -19.90 -9.77
C ILE A 5 5.06 -19.19 -11.01
N ARG A 6 5.33 -19.98 -12.07
CA ARG A 6 5.73 -19.47 -13.40
C ARG A 6 4.81 -19.99 -14.50
N ARG A 7 3.53 -20.15 -14.19
CA ARG A 7 2.49 -20.56 -15.14
C ARG A 7 1.28 -19.64 -14.99
N SER A 8 1.35 -18.45 -15.60
CA SER A 8 0.13 -17.67 -15.86
C SER A 8 0.09 -17.16 -17.29
N ASN A 9 1.19 -16.69 -17.91
CA ASN A 9 1.21 -16.47 -19.35
C ASN A 9 2.65 -16.32 -19.88
N PRO A 10 3.15 -17.23 -20.74
CA PRO A 10 4.50 -17.13 -21.29
C PRO A 10 4.69 -15.87 -22.16
N TYR A 11 3.61 -15.33 -22.75
CA TYR A 11 3.66 -14.10 -23.54
C TYR A 11 3.81 -12.86 -22.67
N LEU A 12 3.17 -12.80 -21.49
CA LEU A 12 3.41 -11.72 -20.52
C LEU A 12 4.85 -11.76 -20.00
N ALA A 13 5.36 -12.94 -19.65
CA ALA A 13 6.75 -13.09 -19.22
C ALA A 13 7.78 -12.65 -20.29
N LEU A 14 7.46 -12.82 -21.57
CA LEU A 14 8.29 -12.35 -22.69
C LEU A 14 8.17 -10.83 -22.90
N LEU A 15 6.96 -10.27 -22.75
CA LEU A 15 6.70 -8.83 -22.80
C LEU A 15 7.46 -8.08 -21.70
N PHE A 16 7.50 -8.66 -20.50
CA PHE A 16 8.22 -8.14 -19.33
C PHE A 16 9.73 -8.37 -19.34
N ALA A 17 10.25 -9.18 -20.28
CA ALA A 17 11.69 -9.39 -20.48
C ALA A 17 12.32 -8.39 -21.47
N LEU A 18 11.49 -7.59 -22.16
CA LEU A 18 11.91 -6.58 -23.12
C LEU A 18 11.88 -5.21 -22.43
N SER A 19 13.06 -4.66 -22.14
CA SER A 19 13.20 -3.31 -21.61
C SER A 19 12.53 -2.30 -22.55
N GLY A 20 11.60 -1.49 -22.04
CA GLY A 20 10.98 -0.40 -22.79
C GLY A 20 9.57 -0.69 -23.31
N VAL A 21 9.03 -1.91 -23.15
CA VAL A 21 7.62 -2.17 -23.49
C VAL A 21 6.67 -1.53 -22.50
N GLU A 22 7.09 -1.33 -21.24
CA GLU A 22 6.34 -0.60 -20.23
C GLU A 22 5.98 0.83 -20.69
N MET A 23 6.83 1.44 -21.52
CA MET A 23 6.61 2.78 -22.06
C MET A 23 5.42 2.85 -23.02
N GLN A 24 5.03 1.73 -23.63
CA GLN A 24 3.84 1.67 -24.50
C GLN A 24 2.54 1.80 -23.69
N CYS A 25 2.60 1.65 -22.37
CA CYS A 25 1.45 1.83 -21.49
C CYS A 25 1.18 3.31 -21.13
N ILE A 26 2.11 4.22 -21.43
CA ILE A 26 1.94 5.66 -21.19
C ILE A 26 0.70 6.17 -21.95
N GLY A 27 -0.09 7.00 -21.27
CA GLY A 27 -1.38 7.49 -21.77
C GLY A 27 -2.54 6.50 -21.61
N HIS A 28 -2.30 5.25 -21.22
CA HIS A 28 -3.31 4.20 -21.09
C HIS A 28 -3.56 3.74 -19.64
N PHE A 29 -2.90 4.34 -18.64
CA PHE A 29 -3.00 3.89 -17.25
C PHE A 29 -4.41 3.99 -16.66
N ARG A 30 -5.23 4.94 -17.10
CA ARG A 30 -6.65 5.00 -16.70
C ARG A 30 -7.40 3.72 -17.04
N LEU A 31 -7.19 3.18 -18.23
CA LEU A 31 -7.81 1.92 -18.65
C LEU A 31 -7.24 0.75 -17.84
N LEU A 32 -5.91 0.66 -17.70
CA LEU A 32 -5.26 -0.42 -16.96
C LEU A 32 -5.72 -0.49 -15.49
N PHE A 33 -5.87 0.67 -14.83
CA PHE A 33 -6.37 0.72 -13.46
C PHE A 33 -7.88 0.48 -13.39
N ALA A 34 -8.66 0.91 -14.39
CA ALA A 34 -10.08 0.58 -14.45
C ALA A 34 -10.33 -0.94 -14.55
N LEU A 35 -9.44 -1.69 -15.22
CA LEU A 35 -9.49 -3.15 -15.25
C LEU A 35 -9.33 -3.80 -13.86
N LEU A 36 -8.67 -3.11 -12.92
CA LEU A 36 -8.60 -3.58 -11.55
C LEU A 36 -9.97 -3.55 -10.84
N SER A 37 -10.91 -2.73 -11.30
CA SER A 37 -12.27 -2.67 -10.75
C SER A 37 -13.23 -3.69 -11.38
N ALA A 38 -12.75 -4.55 -12.29
CA ALA A 38 -13.57 -5.60 -12.90
C ALA A 38 -13.75 -6.81 -11.96
N GLU A 39 -14.54 -6.64 -10.89
CA GLU A 39 -14.73 -7.63 -9.80
C GLU A 39 -15.20 -9.01 -10.30
N SER A 40 -15.95 -9.06 -11.40
CA SER A 40 -16.43 -10.30 -12.01
C SER A 40 -15.34 -11.12 -12.71
N CYS A 41 -14.15 -10.54 -12.93
CA CYS A 41 -13.08 -11.12 -13.75
C CYS A 41 -11.73 -11.11 -13.03
N LYS A 42 -11.55 -11.99 -12.04
CA LYS A 42 -10.31 -12.07 -11.24
C LYS A 42 -9.04 -12.28 -12.08
N ASP A 43 -9.11 -13.03 -13.17
CA ASP A 43 -7.96 -13.24 -14.07
C ASP A 43 -7.55 -11.94 -14.78
N VAL A 44 -8.51 -11.08 -15.12
CA VAL A 44 -8.26 -9.77 -15.72
C VAL A 44 -7.65 -8.83 -14.67
N GLN A 45 -8.19 -8.80 -13.45
CA GLN A 45 -7.62 -8.02 -12.35
C GLN A 45 -6.16 -8.44 -12.07
N ARG A 46 -5.89 -9.75 -12.03
CA ARG A 46 -4.53 -10.28 -11.84
C ARG A 46 -3.59 -9.88 -12.97
N GLY A 47 -4.02 -10.05 -14.23
CA GLY A 47 -3.21 -9.65 -15.39
C GLY A 47 -2.92 -8.15 -15.39
N ALA A 48 -3.91 -7.32 -15.09
CA ALA A 48 -3.73 -5.88 -14.94
C ALA A 48 -2.76 -5.54 -13.79
N LEU A 49 -2.88 -6.22 -12.65
CA LEU A 49 -1.99 -6.03 -11.51
C LEU A 49 -0.53 -6.40 -11.84
N GLU A 50 -0.30 -7.49 -12.58
CA GLU A 50 1.03 -7.90 -13.04
C GLU A 50 1.65 -6.86 -13.99
N VAL A 51 0.86 -6.30 -14.90
CA VAL A 51 1.29 -5.18 -15.77
C VAL A 51 1.64 -3.96 -14.92
N ILE A 52 0.76 -3.58 -13.99
CA ILE A 52 0.98 -2.42 -13.11
C ILE A 52 2.24 -2.60 -12.26
N ALA A 53 2.45 -3.78 -11.67
CA ALA A 53 3.66 -4.11 -10.91
C ALA A 53 4.96 -3.97 -11.72
N THR A 54 4.86 -4.12 -13.05
CA THR A 54 6.00 -3.98 -13.95
C THR A 54 6.24 -2.51 -14.31
N VAL A 55 5.20 -1.80 -14.76
CA VAL A 55 5.33 -0.39 -15.18
C VAL A 55 5.73 0.53 -14.01
N THR A 56 5.35 0.21 -12.76
CA THR A 56 5.74 1.03 -11.60
C THR A 56 7.22 0.94 -11.23
N ARG A 57 8.00 0.09 -11.92
CA ARG A 57 9.47 0.07 -11.81
C ARG A 57 10.14 1.16 -12.66
N ASN A 58 9.39 1.81 -13.55
CA ASN A 58 9.89 2.85 -14.44
C ASN A 58 9.38 4.24 -13.99
N HIS A 59 10.30 5.18 -13.77
CA HIS A 59 9.96 6.52 -13.25
C HIS A 59 9.07 7.34 -14.19
N GLU A 60 9.20 7.19 -15.51
CA GLU A 60 8.35 7.90 -16.47
C GLU A 60 6.90 7.40 -16.40
N CYS A 61 6.72 6.09 -16.27
CA CYS A 61 5.41 5.48 -16.03
C CYS A 61 4.79 5.95 -14.70
N VAL A 62 5.58 5.99 -13.62
CA VAL A 62 5.10 6.49 -12.31
C VAL A 62 4.62 7.94 -12.39
N ASN A 63 5.34 8.80 -13.12
CA ASN A 63 4.95 10.20 -13.30
C ASN A 63 3.64 10.35 -14.10
N ASP A 64 3.45 9.55 -15.14
CA ASP A 64 2.21 9.55 -15.94
C ASP A 64 1.01 8.95 -15.16
N ILE A 65 1.24 7.92 -14.35
CA ILE A 65 0.23 7.41 -13.40
C ILE A 65 -0.18 8.51 -12.42
N ALA A 66 0.79 9.24 -11.86
CA ALA A 66 0.51 10.38 -10.99
C ALA A 66 -0.27 11.50 -11.69
N ALA A 67 -0.20 11.60 -13.02
CA ALA A 67 -1.03 12.51 -13.80
C ALA A 67 -2.52 12.10 -13.86
N SER A 68 -2.81 10.82 -13.61
CA SER A 68 -4.10 10.22 -13.95
C SER A 68 -5.17 10.22 -12.86
N ASP A 69 -4.80 10.42 -11.58
CA ASP A 69 -5.70 10.47 -10.40
C ASP A 69 -6.49 9.16 -10.15
N ILE A 70 -5.80 8.02 -10.27
CA ILE A 70 -6.36 6.65 -10.32
C ILE A 70 -6.01 5.78 -9.10
N LEU A 71 -5.48 6.36 -8.02
CA LEU A 71 -5.02 5.59 -6.85
C LEU A 71 -6.16 4.81 -6.17
N VAL A 72 -7.39 5.30 -6.25
CA VAL A 72 -8.57 4.66 -5.65
C VAL A 72 -8.76 3.21 -6.12
N HIS A 73 -8.42 2.92 -7.39
CA HIS A 73 -8.53 1.56 -7.93
C HIS A 73 -7.60 0.58 -7.19
N LEU A 74 -6.38 1.01 -6.81
CA LEU A 74 -5.47 0.16 -6.04
C LEU A 74 -5.95 -0.05 -4.60
N VAL A 75 -6.53 0.98 -3.99
CA VAL A 75 -7.05 0.89 -2.61
C VAL A 75 -8.20 -0.11 -2.53
N VAL A 76 -9.13 -0.10 -3.49
CA VAL A 76 -10.22 -1.09 -3.57
C VAL A 76 -9.68 -2.51 -3.69
N VAL A 77 -8.65 -2.70 -4.51
CA VAL A 77 -8.12 -4.04 -4.83
C VAL A 77 -7.39 -4.68 -3.66
N LEU A 78 -6.92 -3.90 -2.66
CA LEU A 78 -6.38 -4.43 -1.40
C LEU A 78 -7.36 -5.38 -0.70
N TYR A 79 -8.67 -5.19 -0.89
CA TYR A 79 -9.72 -5.97 -0.26
C TYR A 79 -10.39 -6.97 -1.21
N THR A 80 -10.41 -6.70 -2.53
CA THR A 80 -10.96 -7.66 -3.51
C THR A 80 -9.98 -8.77 -3.90
N LEU A 81 -8.67 -8.54 -3.74
CA LEU A 81 -7.59 -9.51 -4.01
C LEU A 81 -6.69 -9.72 -2.78
N PRO A 82 -7.19 -10.36 -1.70
CA PRO A 82 -6.44 -10.54 -0.45
C PRO A 82 -5.11 -11.30 -0.65
N ASP A 83 -5.07 -12.27 -1.58
CA ASP A 83 -3.87 -13.06 -1.90
C ASP A 83 -2.74 -12.22 -2.53
N HIS A 84 -3.04 -11.00 -2.99
CA HIS A 84 -2.11 -10.12 -3.69
C HIS A 84 -1.80 -8.83 -2.92
N GLN A 85 -2.21 -8.71 -1.66
CA GLN A 85 -2.02 -7.50 -0.84
C GLN A 85 -0.57 -7.02 -0.81
N VAL A 86 0.40 -7.91 -0.63
CA VAL A 86 1.83 -7.54 -0.62
C VAL A 86 2.26 -6.91 -1.94
N THR A 87 1.84 -7.48 -3.09
CA THR A 87 2.15 -6.92 -4.41
C THR A 87 1.51 -5.55 -4.61
N ILE A 88 0.26 -5.37 -4.15
CA ILE A 88 -0.44 -4.09 -4.24
C ILE A 88 0.25 -3.04 -3.36
N LEU A 89 0.70 -3.42 -2.16
CA LEU A 89 1.47 -2.55 -1.27
C LEU A 89 2.83 -2.17 -1.88
N ASP A 90 3.53 -3.07 -2.57
CA ASP A 90 4.78 -2.76 -3.29
C ASP A 90 4.54 -1.78 -4.46
N ILE A 91 3.42 -1.92 -5.18
CA ILE A 91 2.99 -0.96 -6.22
C ILE A 91 2.74 0.42 -5.59
N LEU A 92 1.94 0.47 -4.52
CA LEU A 92 1.66 1.71 -3.80
C LEU A 92 2.95 2.35 -3.29
N TYR A 93 3.87 1.56 -2.74
CA TYR A 93 5.18 2.02 -2.31
C TYR A 93 5.93 2.69 -3.46
N ALA A 94 6.03 2.04 -4.62
CA ALA A 94 6.68 2.63 -5.80
C ALA A 94 6.03 3.97 -6.21
N LEU A 95 4.69 4.04 -6.29
CA LEU A 95 3.94 5.24 -6.69
C LEU A 95 4.08 6.40 -5.70
N MET A 96 4.14 6.10 -4.39
CA MET A 96 4.34 7.08 -3.32
C MET A 96 5.76 7.68 -3.30
N SER A 97 6.60 7.41 -4.31
CA SER A 97 7.81 8.22 -4.58
C SER A 97 7.46 9.65 -4.98
N THR A 98 6.24 9.90 -5.44
CA THR A 98 5.80 11.22 -5.90
C THR A 98 4.89 11.88 -4.87
N THR A 99 5.18 13.14 -4.55
CA THR A 99 4.35 13.95 -3.65
C THR A 99 2.90 14.06 -4.14
N LYS A 100 2.69 14.03 -5.46
CA LYS A 100 1.35 14.09 -6.05
C LYS A 100 0.51 12.87 -5.64
N ILE A 101 1.07 11.67 -5.69
CA ILE A 101 0.38 10.45 -5.24
C ILE A 101 0.18 10.47 -3.73
N VAL A 102 1.16 10.90 -2.93
CA VAL A 102 1.00 11.00 -1.47
C VAL A 102 -0.13 11.98 -1.11
N LYS A 103 -0.24 13.10 -1.83
CA LYS A 103 -1.33 14.07 -1.66
C LYS A 103 -2.68 13.49 -2.06
N GLU A 104 -2.76 12.77 -3.18
CA GLU A 104 -3.97 12.08 -3.63
C GLU A 104 -4.43 11.04 -2.60
N ALA A 105 -3.50 10.21 -2.10
CA ALA A 105 -3.76 9.21 -1.08
C ALA A 105 -4.38 9.79 0.18
N LEU A 106 -3.82 10.90 0.68
CA LEU A 106 -4.34 11.58 1.85
C LEU A 106 -5.71 12.19 1.59
N ALA A 107 -5.92 12.80 0.40
CA ALA A 107 -7.19 13.41 0.02
C ALA A 107 -8.31 12.38 -0.15
N LYS A 108 -7.99 11.18 -0.62
CA LYS A 108 -8.95 10.07 -0.84
C LYS A 108 -9.10 9.13 0.37
N GLY A 109 -8.52 9.47 1.51
CA GLY A 109 -8.66 8.68 2.74
C GLY A 109 -7.88 7.35 2.75
N ALA A 110 -6.95 7.13 1.81
CA ALA A 110 -6.18 5.88 1.72
C ALA A 110 -5.43 5.53 3.02
N LEU A 111 -5.08 6.54 3.83
CA LEU A 111 -4.44 6.35 5.13
C LEU A 111 -5.26 5.43 6.07
N ILE A 112 -6.60 5.55 6.06
CA ILE A 112 -7.48 4.72 6.91
C ILE A 112 -7.42 3.25 6.46
N TYR A 113 -7.43 3.01 5.15
CA TYR A 113 -7.32 1.66 4.59
C TYR A 113 -5.95 1.02 4.90
N LEU A 114 -4.87 1.80 4.89
CA LEU A 114 -3.55 1.32 5.28
C LEU A 114 -3.48 1.07 6.79
N LEU A 115 -4.04 1.97 7.60
CA LEU A 115 -4.13 1.77 9.04
C LEU A 115 -4.90 0.50 9.40
N ASP A 116 -5.98 0.20 8.67
CA ASP A 116 -6.75 -1.03 8.88
C ASP A 116 -5.90 -2.27 8.58
N LEU A 117 -5.16 -2.28 7.46
CA LEU A 117 -4.24 -3.39 7.17
C LEU A 117 -3.14 -3.55 8.22
N PHE A 118 -2.57 -2.45 8.71
CA PHE A 118 -1.55 -2.49 9.76
C PHE A 118 -2.12 -3.05 11.07
N CYS A 119 -3.29 -2.57 11.51
CA CYS A 119 -3.87 -2.95 12.79
C CYS A 119 -4.57 -4.31 12.77
N ASN A 120 -5.20 -4.68 11.64
CA ASN A 120 -6.20 -5.76 11.60
C ASN A 120 -5.85 -6.91 10.64
N SER A 121 -4.84 -6.78 9.77
CA SER A 121 -4.43 -7.93 8.94
C SER A 121 -3.93 -9.08 9.82
N SER A 122 -4.26 -10.33 9.49
CA SER A 122 -3.69 -11.50 10.16
C SER A 122 -2.33 -11.92 9.58
N ALA A 123 -1.90 -11.29 8.48
CA ALA A 123 -0.67 -11.63 7.77
C ALA A 123 0.47 -10.68 8.18
N PRO A 124 1.52 -11.16 8.88
CA PRO A 124 2.63 -10.31 9.32
C PRO A 124 3.31 -9.53 8.19
N ALA A 125 3.49 -10.18 7.03
CA ALA A 125 4.10 -9.54 5.85
C ALA A 125 3.27 -8.35 5.33
N VAL A 126 1.93 -8.41 5.44
CA VAL A 126 1.05 -7.31 5.05
C VAL A 126 1.18 -6.15 6.04
N ARG A 127 1.20 -6.44 7.35
CA ARG A 127 1.42 -5.40 8.39
C ARG A 127 2.75 -4.69 8.21
N GLU A 128 3.82 -5.46 8.03
CA GLU A 128 5.18 -4.95 7.85
C GLU A 128 5.28 -4.06 6.60
N LYS A 129 4.77 -4.54 5.46
CA LYS A 129 4.75 -3.75 4.23
C LYS A 129 3.90 -2.49 4.34
N THR A 130 2.82 -2.56 5.11
CA THR A 130 1.98 -1.40 5.35
C THR A 130 2.69 -0.37 6.25
N ALA A 131 3.40 -0.80 7.28
CA ALA A 131 4.25 0.07 8.09
C ALA A 131 5.36 0.73 7.24
N GLU A 132 5.99 -0.01 6.32
CA GLU A 132 6.97 0.52 5.37
C GLU A 132 6.37 1.62 4.47
N LEU A 133 5.14 1.39 3.98
CA LEU A 133 4.41 2.35 3.15
C LEU A 133 4.01 3.61 3.93
N LEU A 134 3.53 3.46 5.17
CA LEU A 134 3.18 4.58 6.06
C LEU A 134 4.42 5.44 6.38
N ALA A 135 5.56 4.80 6.66
CA ALA A 135 6.84 5.49 6.83
C ALA A 135 7.24 6.28 5.58
N ARG A 136 7.12 5.68 4.39
CA ARG A 136 7.40 6.36 3.12
C ARG A 136 6.52 7.59 2.90
N MET A 137 5.21 7.47 3.13
CA MET A 137 4.30 8.61 3.05
C MET A 137 4.68 9.69 4.07
N GLY A 138 5.05 9.28 5.28
CA GLY A 138 5.52 10.17 6.34
C GLY A 138 6.84 10.86 6.02
N ALA A 139 7.68 10.29 5.15
CA ALA A 139 8.96 10.86 4.73
C ALA A 139 8.82 11.88 3.58
N ASP A 140 7.64 12.04 2.98
CA ASP A 140 7.44 13.02 1.91
C ASP A 140 7.75 14.45 2.39
N LYS A 141 8.49 15.21 1.58
CA LYS A 141 9.01 16.54 1.96
C LYS A 141 7.93 17.59 2.18
N LEU A 142 6.81 17.51 1.46
CA LEU A 142 5.77 18.56 1.45
C LEU A 142 4.52 18.13 2.22
N VAL A 143 4.14 16.87 2.14
CA VAL A 143 2.91 16.31 2.69
C VAL A 143 3.18 15.41 3.90
N GLY A 144 4.42 14.94 4.09
CA GLY A 144 4.80 14.07 5.20
C GLY A 144 4.40 14.58 6.60
N PRO A 145 4.57 15.87 6.95
CA PRO A 145 4.08 16.40 8.22
C PRO A 145 2.57 16.21 8.42
N LYS A 146 1.76 16.32 7.36
CA LYS A 146 0.30 16.09 7.42
C LYS A 146 -0.02 14.60 7.58
N VAL A 147 0.75 13.73 6.92
CA VAL A 147 0.61 12.27 7.07
C VAL A 147 0.90 11.86 8.52
N ARG A 148 2.03 12.32 9.10
CA ARG A 148 2.38 12.01 10.49
C ARG A 148 1.38 12.57 11.50
N LEU A 149 0.86 13.78 11.26
CA LEU A 149 -0.21 14.35 12.08
C LEU A 149 -1.49 13.50 12.02
N ALA A 150 -1.88 13.03 10.84
CA ALA A 150 -3.05 12.18 10.68
C ALA A 150 -2.85 10.80 11.32
N LEU A 151 -1.65 10.19 11.17
CA LEU A 151 -1.26 8.96 11.85
C LEU A 151 -1.31 9.09 13.37
N GLY A 152 -0.81 10.21 13.90
CA GLY A 152 -0.80 10.52 15.33
C GLY A 152 -2.18 10.71 15.97
N ARG A 153 -3.26 10.75 15.18
CA ARG A 153 -4.63 10.72 15.71
C ARG A 153 -5.05 9.33 16.18
N PHE A 154 -4.35 8.29 15.72
CA PHE A 154 -4.69 6.89 15.99
C PHE A 154 -3.60 6.18 16.77
N LEU A 155 -2.33 6.47 16.48
CA LEU A 155 -1.19 5.79 17.10
C LEU A 155 -0.29 6.78 17.85
N PRO A 156 0.25 6.41 19.03
CA PRO A 156 1.32 7.16 19.69
C PRO A 156 2.50 7.47 18.77
N ALA A 157 3.18 8.60 19.00
CA ALA A 157 4.27 9.07 18.14
C ALA A 157 5.41 8.04 17.99
N ALA A 158 5.66 7.24 19.03
CA ALA A 158 6.64 6.14 19.01
C ALA A 158 6.42 5.15 17.85
N PHE A 159 5.17 4.94 17.41
CA PHE A 159 4.89 4.08 16.26
C PHE A 159 5.38 4.69 14.95
N ALA A 160 5.20 6.00 14.74
CA ALA A 160 5.69 6.66 13.53
C ALA A 160 7.21 6.59 13.43
N ASP A 161 7.91 6.67 14.57
CA ASP A 161 9.36 6.54 14.65
C ASP A 161 9.79 5.08 14.40
N ALA A 162 9.13 4.12 15.05
CA ALA A 162 9.38 2.70 14.83
C ALA A 162 9.12 2.29 13.36
N MET A 163 8.05 2.75 12.72
CA MET A 163 7.75 2.47 11.30
C MET A 163 8.88 2.96 10.39
N ARG A 164 9.43 4.14 10.68
CA ARG A 164 10.53 4.75 9.92
C ARG A 164 11.84 4.00 10.11
N ASP A 165 12.14 3.56 11.33
CA ASP A 165 13.43 2.96 11.66
C ASP A 165 13.46 1.45 11.34
N SER A 166 12.39 0.71 11.69
CA SER A 166 12.19 -0.69 11.31
C SER A 166 10.70 -1.07 11.33
N PRO A 167 10.06 -1.24 10.15
CA PRO A 167 8.68 -1.72 10.04
C PRO A 167 8.42 -3.03 10.80
N GLN A 168 9.40 -3.94 10.81
CA GLN A 168 9.34 -5.22 11.53
C GLN A 168 9.24 -5.01 13.04
N ILE A 169 10.14 -4.19 13.60
CA ILE A 169 10.12 -3.86 15.03
C ILE A 169 8.83 -3.12 15.38
N CYS A 170 8.33 -2.26 14.50
CA CYS A 170 7.05 -1.58 14.71
C CYS A 170 5.88 -2.56 14.85
N VAL A 171 5.80 -3.59 14.00
CA VAL A 171 4.76 -4.63 14.09
C VAL A 171 4.87 -5.39 15.42
N HIS A 172 6.08 -5.79 15.81
CA HIS A 172 6.30 -6.44 17.11
C HIS A 172 5.94 -5.52 18.29
N MET A 173 6.26 -4.24 18.21
CA MET A 173 5.90 -3.23 19.21
C MET A 173 4.37 -3.08 19.31
N PHE A 174 3.68 -3.06 18.17
CA PHE A 174 2.21 -3.01 18.11
C PHE A 174 1.58 -4.25 18.74
N GLU A 175 2.21 -5.41 18.57
CA GLU A 175 1.68 -6.69 19.07
C GLU A 175 1.92 -6.92 20.57
N GLY A 176 2.94 -6.26 21.13
CA GLY A 176 3.33 -6.36 22.54
C GLY A 176 2.56 -5.44 23.47
N THR A 177 2.96 -5.47 24.74
CA THR A 177 2.47 -4.58 25.80
C THR A 177 3.63 -3.77 26.35
N HIS A 178 3.43 -2.47 26.52
CA HIS A 178 4.45 -1.51 26.92
C HIS A 178 3.84 -0.53 27.94
N GLU A 179 4.44 -0.46 29.12
CA GLU A 179 4.04 0.47 30.19
C GLU A 179 5.28 1.22 30.68
N ASN A 180 5.69 2.23 29.93
CA ASN A 180 6.82 3.08 30.29
C ASN A 180 6.51 4.56 29.98
N PRO A 181 7.34 5.51 30.43
CA PRO A 181 7.08 6.94 30.22
C PRO A 181 6.99 7.39 28.76
N GLU A 182 7.54 6.62 27.82
CA GLU A 182 7.54 6.93 26.39
C GLU A 182 6.34 6.34 25.65
N LEU A 183 5.85 5.18 26.10
CA LEU A 183 4.76 4.45 25.48
C LEU A 183 3.92 3.70 26.52
N ILE A 184 2.62 4.03 26.54
CA ILE A 184 1.57 3.26 27.19
C ILE A 184 0.76 2.59 26.09
N TRP A 185 0.93 1.28 25.95
CA TRP A 185 0.31 0.48 24.91
C TRP A 185 0.00 -0.92 25.41
N ASP A 186 -1.27 -1.24 25.52
CA ASP A 186 -1.76 -2.53 26.01
C ASP A 186 -2.82 -3.12 25.05
N ASN A 187 -3.40 -4.25 25.46
CA ASN A 187 -4.44 -4.92 24.67
C ASN A 187 -5.65 -4.01 24.46
N ASP A 188 -6.09 -3.29 25.49
CA ASP A 188 -7.27 -2.43 25.44
C ASP A 188 -7.06 -1.22 24.52
N ALA A 189 -5.87 -0.60 24.55
CA ALA A 189 -5.50 0.47 23.63
C ALA A 189 -5.47 -0.03 22.18
N ARG A 190 -4.84 -1.18 21.96
CA ARG A 190 -4.77 -1.82 20.64
C ARG A 190 -6.16 -2.16 20.10
N GLU A 191 -7.01 -2.81 20.89
CA GLU A 191 -8.36 -3.19 20.48
C GLU A 191 -9.22 -1.97 20.15
N ARG A 192 -9.14 -0.90 20.97
CA ARG A 192 -9.85 0.36 20.68
C ARG A 192 -9.42 0.98 19.35
N VAL A 193 -8.10 1.04 19.09
CA VAL A 193 -7.57 1.59 17.84
C VAL A 193 -7.98 0.73 16.64
N SER A 194 -7.77 -0.58 16.74
CA SER A 194 -8.17 -1.57 15.72
C SER A 194 -9.65 -1.44 15.36
N SER A 195 -10.54 -1.42 16.35
CA SER A 195 -11.99 -1.32 16.15
C SER A 195 -12.41 0.03 15.57
N ALA A 196 -11.83 1.13 16.06
CA ALA A 196 -12.16 2.47 15.55
C ALA A 196 -11.75 2.61 14.08
N ILE A 197 -10.59 2.08 13.69
CA ILE A 197 -10.12 2.11 12.31
C ILE A 197 -11.01 1.25 11.40
N THR A 198 -11.40 0.05 11.83
CA THR A 198 -12.32 -0.79 11.05
C THR A 198 -13.65 -0.09 10.81
N HIS A 199 -14.21 0.56 11.83
CA HIS A 199 -15.44 1.34 11.70
C HIS A 199 -15.29 2.46 10.66
N LEU A 200 -14.21 3.25 10.74
CA LEU A 200 -13.95 4.35 9.79
C LEU A 200 -13.70 3.88 8.35
N ARG A 201 -13.21 2.65 8.15
CA ARG A 201 -13.02 2.07 6.81
C ARG A 201 -14.36 1.70 6.17
N GLU A 202 -15.35 1.33 6.97
CA GLU A 202 -16.66 0.85 6.52
C GLU A 202 -17.69 1.96 6.26
N GLU A 203 -17.38 3.20 6.65
CA GLU A 203 -18.15 4.43 6.36
C GLU A 203 -17.93 4.95 4.92
#